data_AF-A0A1M3U121-F1
#
_entry.id   AF-A0A1M3U121-F1
#
_cell.length_a   1.000
_cell.length_b   1.000
_cell.length_c   1.000
_cell.angle_alpha   90.00
_cell.angle_beta   90.00
_cell.angle_gamma   90.00
#
_symmetry.space_group_name_H-M   'P 1'
#
loop_
_entity.id
_entity.type
_entity.pdbx_description
1 polymer ?
#
loop_
_entity_poly.entity_id
_entity_poly.type
_entity_poly.pdbx_seq_one_letter_code
_entity_poly.pdbx_strand_id
1 'polypeptide(L)'
;MPYYAYLQEHVVDGTQEPVLQRYYLVTAADALAASDFLVGLGKYAETKNDRVYSTKAETMEWWNCTVSSAGDIRWIYNEMIAQRPENYNNVEELADCRGRIILCELNLANWPIIPVTQNTSLDYRDHQVS
;
A
#
# COMPACT_ATOMS: atom_id res chain seq x y z
N MET A 1 8.44 15.19 -6.75
CA MET A 1 9.40 14.75 -5.71
C MET A 1 8.96 13.39 -5.23
N PRO A 2 9.89 12.49 -4.85
CA PRO A 2 9.53 11.20 -4.27
C PRO A 2 8.63 11.38 -3.05
N TYR A 3 7.72 10.44 -2.86
CA TYR A 3 6.78 10.43 -1.75
C TYR A 3 6.95 9.15 -0.94
N TYR A 4 6.96 9.26 0.38
CA TYR A 4 7.19 8.12 1.27
C TYR A 4 5.97 7.88 2.17
N ALA A 5 5.62 6.61 2.37
CA ALA A 5 4.57 6.23 3.31
C ALA A 5 4.96 4.96 4.07
N TYR A 6 4.53 4.90 5.33
CA TYR A 6 4.51 3.67 6.10
C TYR A 6 3.25 2.88 5.80
N LEU A 7 3.43 1.61 5.48
CA LEU A 7 2.34 0.65 5.36
C LEU A 7 2.52 -0.40 6.45
N GLN A 8 1.51 -0.50 7.32
CA GLN A 8 1.42 -1.53 8.32
C GLN A 8 0.44 -2.61 7.86
N GLU A 9 0.90 -3.84 7.81
CA GLU A 9 0.13 -5.02 7.47
C GLU A 9 -0.27 -5.74 8.77
N HIS A 10 -1.58 -5.81 9.04
CA HIS A 10 -2.17 -6.53 10.17
C HIS A 10 -2.71 -7.85 9.66
N VAL A 11 -2.01 -8.93 10.00
CA VAL A 11 -2.48 -10.28 9.68
C VAL A 11 -3.54 -10.67 10.68
N VAL A 12 -4.70 -11.04 10.17
CA VAL A 12 -5.80 -11.52 11.01
C VAL A 12 -6.09 -12.99 10.74
N ASP A 13 -6.53 -13.71 11.77
CA ASP A 13 -7.00 -15.08 11.60
C ASP A 13 -8.43 -15.12 11.01
N GLY A 14 -8.97 -16.34 10.83
CA GLY A 14 -10.35 -16.54 10.38
C GLY A 14 -11.42 -15.93 11.31
N THR A 15 -11.04 -15.40 12.48
CA THR A 15 -11.89 -14.64 13.41
C THR A 15 -11.60 -13.13 13.43
N GLN A 16 -10.73 -12.67 12.54
CA GLN A 16 -10.27 -11.29 12.40
C GLN A 16 -9.45 -10.74 13.58
N GLU A 17 -8.87 -11.59 14.42
CA GLU A 17 -7.97 -11.16 15.49
C GLU A 17 -6.53 -10.94 14.99
N PRO A 18 -5.84 -9.84 15.34
CA PRO A 18 -4.48 -9.60 14.88
C PRO A 18 -3.48 -10.61 15.46
N VAL A 19 -2.83 -11.38 14.58
CA VAL A 19 -1.88 -12.45 14.99
C VAL A 19 -0.44 -12.11 14.65
N LEU A 20 -0.21 -11.28 13.63
CA LEU A 20 1.12 -10.85 13.20
C LEU A 20 1.06 -9.45 12.59
N GLN A 21 2.17 -8.73 12.65
CA GLN A 21 2.35 -7.45 11.96
C GLN A 21 3.60 -7.46 11.08
N ARG A 22 3.49 -6.88 9.89
CA ARG A 22 4.63 -6.49 9.04
C ARG A 22 4.57 -5.02 8.74
N TYR A 23 5.72 -4.42 8.50
CA TYR A 23 5.85 -3.00 8.20
C TYR A 23 6.61 -2.84 6.90
N TYR A 24 6.18 -1.89 6.09
CA TYR A 24 6.84 -1.56 4.84
C TYR A 24 7.03 -0.04 4.74
N LEU A 25 8.13 0.34 4.10
CA LEU A 25 8.29 1.66 3.51
C LEU A 25 7.85 1.57 2.04
N VAL A 26 6.83 2.34 1.70
CA VAL A 26 6.41 2.60 0.33
C VAL A 26 7.16 3.84 -0.14
N THR A 27 7.98 3.71 -1.18
CA THR A 27 8.63 4.85 -1.85
C THR A 27 8.02 4.99 -3.23
N ALA A 28 7.34 6.10 -3.46
CA ALA A 28 6.70 6.43 -4.72
C ALA A 28 7.46 7.52 -5.48
N ALA A 29 7.40 7.49 -6.81
CA ALA A 29 8.01 8.51 -7.67
C ALA A 29 7.44 9.92 -7.38
N ASP A 30 6.16 9.98 -7.03
CA ASP A 30 5.41 11.16 -6.66
C ASP A 30 4.21 10.77 -5.77
N ALA A 31 3.52 11.77 -5.22
CA ALA A 31 2.37 11.55 -4.33
C ALA A 31 1.12 11.02 -5.08
N LEU A 32 1.01 11.26 -6.39
CA LEU A 32 -0.06 10.68 -7.20
C LEU A 32 0.13 9.16 -7.31
N ALA A 33 1.36 8.69 -7.59
CA ALA A 33 1.69 7.27 -7.56
C ALA A 33 1.41 6.63 -6.19
N ALA A 34 1.73 7.32 -5.10
CA ALA A 34 1.40 6.84 -3.75
C ALA A 34 -0.11 6.71 -3.54
N SER A 35 -0.88 7.71 -3.98
CA SER A 35 -2.34 7.70 -3.94
C SER A 35 -2.93 6.58 -4.80
N ASP A 36 -2.43 6.39 -6.02
CA ASP A 36 -2.87 5.32 -6.92
C ASP A 36 -2.61 3.96 -6.28
N PHE A 37 -1.44 3.76 -5.67
CA PHE A 37 -1.13 2.50 -5.00
C PHE A 37 -2.06 2.23 -3.81
N LEU A 38 -2.30 3.23 -2.96
CA LEU A 38 -3.24 3.15 -1.84
C LEU A 38 -4.67 2.82 -2.31
N VAL A 39 -5.16 3.53 -3.34
CA VAL A 39 -6.48 3.31 -3.94
C VAL A 39 -6.56 1.91 -4.57
N GLY A 40 -5.50 1.49 -5.25
CA GLY A 40 -5.40 0.16 -5.85
C GLY A 40 -5.48 -0.96 -4.81
N LEU A 41 -4.79 -0.82 -3.67
CA LEU A 41 -4.91 -1.76 -2.56
C LEU A 41 -6.33 -1.79 -1.99
N GLY A 42 -6.98 -0.62 -1.84
CA GLY A 42 -8.38 -0.53 -1.41
C GLY A 42 -9.34 -1.23 -2.36
N LYS A 43 -9.23 -0.96 -3.67
CA LYS A 43 -10.02 -1.64 -4.70
C LYS A 43 -9.77 -3.14 -4.74
N TYR A 44 -8.51 -3.56 -4.59
CA TYR A 44 -8.18 -4.98 -4.50
C TYR A 44 -8.84 -5.63 -3.28
N ALA A 45 -8.90 -4.95 -2.13
CA ALA A 45 -9.58 -5.46 -0.94
C ALA A 45 -11.10 -5.66 -1.14
N GLU A 46 -11.72 -4.89 -2.04
CA GLU A 46 -13.13 -5.06 -2.41
C GLU A 46 -13.36 -6.26 -3.34
N THR A 47 -12.29 -6.80 -3.93
CA THR A 47 -12.35 -8.04 -4.70
C THR A 47 -12.41 -9.22 -3.74
N LYS A 48 -13.25 -10.22 -4.05
CA LYS A 48 -13.46 -11.41 -3.19
C LYS A 48 -12.29 -12.42 -3.27
N ASN A 49 -11.05 -11.96 -3.08
CA ASN A 49 -9.81 -12.74 -3.26
C ASN A 49 -9.14 -13.12 -1.91
N ASP A 50 -9.84 -12.94 -0.78
CA ASP A 50 -9.45 -13.43 0.56
C ASP A 50 -8.04 -13.06 1.08
N ARG A 51 -7.26 -12.24 0.37
CA ARG A 51 -5.88 -11.86 0.76
C ARG A 51 -5.83 -10.55 1.53
N VAL A 52 -6.50 -9.52 1.00
CA VAL A 52 -6.61 -8.21 1.64
C VAL A 52 -8.07 -7.99 1.95
N TYR A 53 -8.39 -7.70 3.20
CA TYR A 53 -9.75 -7.44 3.66
C TYR A 53 -10.08 -5.96 3.69
N SER A 54 -9.08 -5.12 3.99
CA SER A 54 -9.25 -3.68 3.99
C SER A 54 -7.92 -2.95 3.85
N THR A 55 -8.01 -1.70 3.40
CA THR A 55 -6.90 -0.76 3.39
C THR A 55 -7.44 0.60 3.84
N LYS A 56 -6.75 1.22 4.79
CA LYS A 56 -7.12 2.53 5.35
C LYS A 56 -5.88 3.39 5.53
N ALA A 57 -5.94 4.64 5.08
CA ALA A 57 -4.95 5.65 5.43
C ALA A 57 -5.43 6.45 6.65
N GLU A 58 -4.58 6.60 7.67
CA GLU A 58 -4.79 7.57 8.76
C GLU A 58 -4.30 8.96 8.32
N THR A 59 -3.17 8.97 7.61
CA THR A 59 -2.67 10.09 6.81
C THR A 59 -2.16 9.53 5.48
N MET A 60 -1.87 10.38 4.50
CA MET A 60 -1.24 9.90 3.27
C MET A 60 0.15 9.28 3.51
N GLU A 61 0.75 9.42 4.69
CA GLU A 61 2.05 8.83 5.04
C GLU A 61 1.93 7.60 5.94
N TRP A 62 0.71 7.28 6.42
CA TRP A 62 0.49 6.20 7.37
C TRP A 62 -0.73 5.37 6.99
N TRP A 63 -0.48 4.16 6.52
CA TRP A 63 -1.49 3.25 5.99
C TRP A 63 -1.54 1.97 6.81
N ASN A 64 -2.74 1.44 6.99
CA ASN A 64 -3.02 0.17 7.65
C ASN A 64 -3.76 -0.74 6.65
N CYS A 65 -3.29 -1.98 6.51
CA CYS A 65 -3.92 -2.99 5.68
C CYS A 65 -4.22 -4.22 6.53
N THR A 66 -5.46 -4.69 6.50
CA THR A 66 -5.84 -5.97 7.12
C THR A 66 -5.76 -7.07 6.08
N VAL A 67 -5.00 -8.12 6.36
CA VAL A 67 -4.71 -9.21 5.42
C VAL A 67 -4.92 -10.59 6.04
N SER A 68 -5.07 -11.62 5.20
CA SER A 68 -5.21 -13.00 5.67
C SER A 68 -3.89 -13.69 5.93
N SER A 69 -2.82 -13.27 5.26
CA SER A 69 -1.49 -13.86 5.45
C SER A 69 -0.37 -12.83 5.46
N ALA A 70 0.65 -13.17 6.25
CA ALA A 70 1.87 -12.39 6.34
C ALA A 70 2.58 -12.32 4.98
N GLY A 71 2.74 -11.13 4.44
CA GLY A 71 3.37 -10.88 3.14
C GLY A 71 2.40 -10.75 1.97
N ASP A 72 1.09 -10.72 2.19
CA ASP A 72 0.12 -10.56 1.10
C ASP A 72 0.31 -9.24 0.33
N ILE A 73 0.67 -8.15 1.01
CA ILE A 73 0.98 -6.88 0.33
C ILE A 73 2.23 -7.02 -0.55
N ARG A 74 3.26 -7.71 -0.04
CA ARG A 74 4.47 -8.01 -0.82
C ARG A 74 4.18 -8.93 -2.00
N TRP A 75 3.27 -9.88 -1.84
CA TRP A 75 2.83 -10.76 -2.92
C TRP A 75 2.17 -9.94 -4.04
N ILE A 76 1.20 -9.07 -3.72
CA ILE A 76 0.56 -8.18 -4.71
C ILE A 76 1.60 -7.34 -5.46
N TYR A 77 2.51 -6.71 -4.71
CA TYR A 77 3.60 -5.93 -5.30
C TYR A 77 4.45 -6.77 -6.28
N ASN A 78 4.80 -8.01 -5.93
CA ASN A 78 5.56 -8.89 -6.81
C ASN A 78 4.78 -9.24 -8.08
N GLU A 79 3.47 -9.49 -7.99
CA GLU A 79 2.62 -9.78 -9.16
C GLU A 79 2.48 -8.55 -10.08
N MET A 80 2.42 -7.32 -9.53
CA MET A 80 2.49 -6.08 -10.30
C MET A 80 3.81 -5.98 -11.09
N ILE A 81 4.95 -6.23 -10.43
CA ILE A 81 6.27 -6.20 -11.07
C ILE A 81 6.40 -7.30 -12.12
N ALA A 82 5.83 -8.48 -11.87
CA ALA A 82 5.83 -9.62 -12.79
C ALA A 82 4.85 -9.46 -13.96
N GLN A 83 4.06 -8.38 -14.01
CA GLN A 83 3.07 -8.09 -15.06
C GLN A 83 1.99 -9.18 -15.17
N ARG A 84 1.43 -9.60 -14.02
CA ARG A 84 0.37 -10.59 -13.92
C ARG A 84 -0.92 -9.97 -13.34
N PRO A 85 -1.57 -9.07 -14.09
CA PRO A 85 -2.76 -8.35 -13.62
C PRO A 85 -3.91 -9.24 -13.19
N GLU A 86 -4.06 -10.42 -13.78
CA GLU A 86 -5.04 -11.42 -13.40
C GLU A 86 -4.93 -11.85 -11.93
N ASN A 87 -3.72 -11.83 -11.36
CA ASN A 87 -3.48 -12.25 -9.97
C ASN A 87 -3.90 -11.19 -8.95
N TYR A 88 -3.99 -9.92 -9.36
CA TYR A 88 -4.55 -8.84 -8.57
C TYR A 88 -5.88 -8.32 -9.14
N ASN A 89 -6.66 -9.20 -9.77
CA ASN A 89 -8.01 -8.92 -10.28
C ASN A 89 -8.10 -7.76 -11.29
N ASN A 90 -7.03 -7.52 -12.03
CA ASN A 90 -6.92 -6.47 -13.05
C ASN A 90 -7.22 -5.05 -12.50
N VAL A 91 -6.91 -4.79 -11.22
CA VAL A 91 -7.04 -3.44 -10.65
C VAL A 91 -6.07 -2.49 -11.36
N GLU A 92 -6.61 -1.55 -12.13
CA GLU A 92 -5.84 -0.65 -13.01
C GLU A 92 -4.83 0.19 -12.23
N GLU A 93 -5.21 0.75 -11.08
CA GLU A 93 -4.31 1.57 -10.28
C GLU A 93 -3.05 0.80 -9.81
N LEU A 94 -3.19 -0.49 -9.51
CA LEU A 94 -2.04 -1.34 -9.19
C LEU A 94 -1.17 -1.60 -10.44
N ALA A 95 -1.77 -1.78 -11.60
CA ALA A 95 -1.02 -1.93 -12.85
C ALA A 95 -0.21 -0.66 -13.19
N ASP A 96 -0.83 0.51 -13.01
CA ASP A 96 -0.23 1.82 -13.31
C ASP A 96 0.88 2.22 -12.35
N CYS A 97 0.91 1.62 -11.15
CA CYS A 97 1.97 1.81 -10.18
C CYS A 97 3.28 1.08 -10.53
N ARG A 98 3.29 0.21 -11.55
CA ARG A 98 4.48 -0.55 -11.94
C ARG A 98 5.64 0.38 -12.32
N GLY A 99 6.76 0.22 -11.62
CA GLY A 99 7.95 1.05 -11.81
C GLY A 99 7.87 2.46 -11.21
N ARG A 100 6.74 2.82 -10.59
CA ARG A 100 6.54 4.08 -9.85
C ARG A 100 6.55 3.88 -8.34
N ILE A 101 6.46 2.65 -7.86
CA ILE A 101 6.51 2.25 -6.45
C ILE A 101 7.70 1.31 -6.21
N ILE A 102 8.37 1.52 -5.08
CA ILE A 102 9.29 0.57 -4.45
C ILE A 102 8.71 0.22 -3.09
N LEU A 103 8.59 -1.09 -2.81
CA LEU A 103 8.14 -1.61 -1.52
C LEU A 103 9.34 -2.24 -0.78
N CYS A 104 9.68 -1.67 0.37
CA CYS A 104 10.77 -2.16 1.23
C CYS A 104 10.20 -2.68 2.55
N GLU A 105 10.42 -3.96 2.85
CA GLU A 105 10.07 -4.52 4.17
C GLU A 105 10.98 -3.93 5.25
N LEU A 106 10.38 -3.43 6.32
CA LEU A 106 11.07 -2.85 7.47
C LEU A 106 11.18 -3.89 8.58
N ASN A 107 12.32 -3.86 9.28
CA ASN A 107 12.47 -4.58 10.53
C ASN A 107 12.25 -3.62 11.72
N LEU A 108 11.97 -4.17 12.90
CA LEU A 108 11.74 -3.36 14.11
C LEU A 108 12.92 -2.46 14.51
N ALA A 109 14.12 -2.73 14.01
CA ALA A 109 15.32 -1.97 14.33
C ALA A 109 15.53 -0.74 13.42
N ASN A 110 14.93 -0.72 12.22
CA ASN A 110 15.24 0.24 11.16
C ASN A 110 13.99 0.95 10.66
N TRP A 111 13.39 1.78 11.51
CA TRP A 111 12.34 2.70 11.11
C TRP A 111 12.97 3.98 10.56
N PRO A 112 12.88 4.26 9.25
CA PRO A 112 13.36 5.53 8.73
C PRO A 112 12.59 6.70 9.37
N ILE A 113 13.07 7.92 9.15
CA ILE A 113 12.27 9.12 9.43
C ILE A 113 11.82 9.62 8.07
N ILE A 114 10.50 9.66 7.84
CA ILE A 114 9.93 10.24 6.63
C ILE A 114 10.16 11.76 6.66
N PRO A 115 10.53 12.40 5.54
CA PRO A 115 10.75 13.84 5.50
C PRO A 115 9.52 14.62 5.95
N VAL A 116 9.68 15.58 6.87
CA VAL A 116 8.57 16.33 7.49
C VAL A 116 7.86 17.32 6.57
N THR A 117 8.29 17.41 5.30
CA THR A 117 7.84 18.42 4.33
C THR A 117 6.93 17.87 3.23
N GLN A 118 6.55 16.58 3.27
CA GLN A 118 5.58 16.02 2.33
C GLN A 118 4.16 16.44 2.71
N ASN A 119 3.27 16.52 1.70
CA ASN A 119 1.86 16.78 1.94
C ASN A 119 1.20 15.52 2.51
N THR A 120 0.75 15.58 3.76
CA THR A 120 0.12 14.48 4.49
C THR A 120 -1.40 14.38 4.28
N SER A 121 -2.01 15.36 3.61
CA SER A 121 -3.47 15.44 3.44
C SER A 121 -3.99 14.35 2.50
N LEU A 122 -5.10 13.71 2.90
CA LEU A 122 -5.81 12.71 2.11
C LEU A 122 -6.45 13.30 0.83
N ASP A 123 -6.62 14.63 0.77
CA ASP A 123 -7.24 15.35 -0.36
C ASP A 123 -6.24 15.65 -1.51
N TYR A 124 -5.13 14.90 -1.60
CA TYR A 124 -4.04 15.19 -2.53
C TYR A 124 -4.49 15.31 -4.01
N ARG A 125 -5.55 14.59 -4.41
CA ARG A 125 -6.08 14.62 -5.78
C ARG A 125 -6.76 15.95 -6.14
N ASP A 126 -7.22 16.74 -5.17
CA ASP A 126 -7.85 18.04 -5.42
C ASP A 126 -6.83 19.17 -5.63
N HIS A 127 -5.57 18.98 -5.21
CA HIS A 127 -4.51 19.99 -5.31
C HIS A 127 -3.73 19.97 -6.64
N GLN A 128 -4.11 19.11 -7.60
CA GLN A 128 -3.51 19.09 -8.95
C GLN A 128 -4.47 19.56 -10.06
N VAL A 129 -5.71 19.94 -9.71
CA VAL A 129 -6.68 20.54 -10.64
C VAL A 129 -6.87 22.02 -10.28
N SER A 130 -5.85 22.84 -10.51
CA SER A 130 -5.96 24.31 -10.49
C SER A 130 -4.96 24.94 -11.46
#